data_AF-A0AA45WZ57-F1
#
_entry.id   AF-A0AA45WZ57-F1
#
_cell.length_a   1.000
_cell.length_b   1.000
_cell.length_c   1.000
_cell.angle_alpha   90.00
_cell.angle_beta   90.00
_cell.angle_gamma   90.00
#
_symmetry.space_group_name_H-M   'P 1'
#
loop_
_entity.id
_entity.type
_entity.pdbx_description
1 polymer ?
#
loop_
_entity_poly.entity_id
_entity_poly.type
_entity_poly.pdbx_seq_one_letter_code
_entity_poly.pdbx_strand_id
1 'polypeptide(L)' 'MARRSISLDEKIRKQQEVVSAAKDKYDAALNELNHLIKKKQDLQGKELLNAFVKSDKSLDEILAFMNGKKDDEA' A
#
# COMPACT_ATOMS: atom_id res chain seq x y z
N MET A 1 -48.27 4.14 19.12
CA MET A 1 -47.17 3.15 19.13
C MET A 1 -46.13 3.58 20.16
N ALA A 2 -45.90 2.79 21.21
CA ALA A 2 -44.94 3.14 22.26
C ALA A 2 -43.50 3.05 21.72
N ARG A 3 -42.70 4.10 21.88
CA ARG A 3 -41.25 4.03 21.63
C ARG A 3 -40.67 3.00 22.60
N ARG A 4 -40.15 1.89 22.10
CA ARG A 4 -39.30 0.98 22.90
C ARG A 4 -38.07 1.78 23.34
N SER A 5 -37.94 2.03 24.63
CA SER A 5 -36.70 2.57 25.21
C SER A 5 -35.65 1.47 25.21
N ILE A 6 -34.67 1.59 24.33
CA ILE A 6 -33.50 0.72 24.25
C ILE A 6 -32.75 0.79 25.60
N SER A 7 -32.47 -0.37 26.21
CA SER A 7 -31.72 -0.43 27.47
C SER A 7 -30.25 -0.02 27.25
N LEU A 8 -29.56 0.36 28.34
CA LEU A 8 -28.14 0.68 28.26
C LEU A 8 -27.31 -0.51 27.74
N ASP A 9 -27.64 -1.73 28.17
CA ASP A 9 -26.97 -2.95 27.71
C ASP A 9 -27.14 -3.18 26.21
N GLU A 10 -28.33 -2.91 25.67
CA GLU A 10 -28.57 -3.02 24.23
C GLU A 10 -27.78 -1.96 23.46
N LYS A 11 -27.62 -0.74 24.00
CA LYS A 11 -26.74 0.28 23.41
C LYS A 11 -25.27 -0.15 23.42
N ILE A 12 -24.80 -0.75 24.52
CA ILE A 12 -23.42 -1.26 24.64
C ILE A 12 -23.18 -2.35 23.59
N ARG A 13 -24.08 -3.32 23.45
CA ARG A 13 -23.96 -4.39 22.44
C ARG A 13 -23.89 -3.85 21.03
N LYS A 14 -24.81 -2.93 20.68
CA LYS A 14 -24.78 -2.26 19.35
C LYS A 14 -23.47 -1.53 19.12
N GLN A 15 -22.93 -0.87 20.13
CA GLN A 15 -21.65 -0.17 19.99
C GLN A 15 -20.48 -1.15 19.82
N GLN A 16 -20.49 -2.30 20.49
CA GLN A 16 -19.49 -3.36 20.29
C GLN A 16 -19.52 -3.89 18.85
N GLU A 17 -20.71 -4.13 18.29
CA GLU A 17 -20.87 -4.52 16.88
C GLU A 17 -20.33 -3.46 15.92
N VAL A 18 -20.62 -2.17 16.19
CA VAL A 18 -20.09 -1.05 15.39
C VAL A 18 -18.56 -1.01 15.46
N VAL A 19 -17.98 -1.18 16.64
CA VAL A 19 -16.52 -1.20 16.81
C VAL A 19 -15.89 -2.38 16.07
N SER A 20 -16.50 -3.58 16.15
CA SER A 20 -16.04 -4.75 15.41
C SER A 20 -16.07 -4.50 13.91
N ALA A 21 -17.20 -4.03 13.38
CA ALA A 21 -17.35 -3.76 11.96
C ALA A 21 -16.41 -2.63 11.47
N ALA A 22 -16.13 -1.64 12.33
CA ALA A 22 -15.16 -0.58 12.02
C ALA A 22 -13.74 -1.14 11.94
N LYS A 23 -13.38 -2.07 12.83
CA LYS A 23 -12.09 -2.76 12.79
C LYS A 23 -11.95 -3.59 11.51
N ASP A 24 -12.95 -4.36 11.15
CA ASP A 24 -12.92 -5.18 9.92
C ASP A 24 -12.75 -4.30 8.67
N LYS A 25 -13.42 -3.13 8.63
CA LYS A 25 -13.24 -2.14 7.55
C LYS A 25 -11.85 -1.54 7.53
N TYR A 26 -11.29 -1.23 8.70
CA TYR A 26 -9.93 -0.71 8.81
C TYR A 26 -8.91 -1.73 8.30
N ASP A 27 -9.01 -2.99 8.75
CA ASP A 27 -8.12 -4.06 8.34
C ASP A 27 -8.22 -4.32 6.82
N ALA A 28 -9.43 -4.29 6.25
CA ALA A 28 -9.64 -4.38 4.80
C ALA A 28 -9.00 -3.21 4.04
N ALA A 29 -9.18 -1.97 4.51
CA ALA A 29 -8.58 -0.79 3.89
C ALA A 29 -7.05 -0.81 3.97
N LEU A 30 -6.48 -1.29 5.08
CA LEU A 30 -5.05 -1.45 5.26
C LEU A 30 -4.47 -2.49 4.29
N ASN A 31 -5.17 -3.62 4.10
CA ASN A 31 -4.77 -4.64 3.14
C ASN A 31 -4.78 -4.10 1.70
N GLU A 32 -5.80 -3.33 1.32
CA GLU A 32 -5.87 -2.72 -0.01
C GLU A 32 -4.73 -1.70 -0.20
N LEU A 33 -4.44 -0.88 0.81
CA LEU A 33 -3.31 0.06 0.76
C LEU A 33 -1.98 -0.66 0.53
N ASN A 34 -1.72 -1.74 1.27
CA ASN A 34 -0.52 -2.54 1.11
C ASN A 34 -0.45 -3.19 -0.29
N HIS A 35 -1.59 -3.68 -0.80
CA HIS A 35 -1.67 -4.22 -2.15
C HIS A 35 -1.32 -3.18 -3.21
N LEU A 36 -1.86 -1.97 -3.09
CA LEU A 36 -1.59 -0.86 -4.00
C LEU A 36 -0.12 -0.42 -3.96
N ILE A 37 0.48 -0.34 -2.79
CA ILE A 37 1.92 -0.02 -2.63
C ILE A 37 2.77 -1.07 -3.36
N LYS A 38 2.50 -2.36 -3.13
CA LYS A 38 3.21 -3.45 -3.80
C LYS A 38 3.03 -3.39 -5.32
N LYS A 39 1.80 -3.19 -5.79
CA LYS A 39 1.50 -3.06 -7.22
C LYS A 39 2.24 -1.88 -7.85
N LYS A 40 2.34 -0.75 -7.14
CA LYS A 40 3.12 0.42 -7.60
C LYS A 40 4.60 0.08 -7.74
N GLN A 41 5.19 -0.58 -6.73
CA GLN A 41 6.59 -1.01 -6.77
C GLN A 41 6.84 -1.99 -7.93
N ASP A 42 5.94 -2.96 -8.14
CA ASP A 42 6.04 -3.91 -9.25
C ASP A 42 5.98 -3.23 -10.62
N LEU A 43 5.10 -2.24 -10.78
CA LEU A 43 5.00 -1.46 -12.03
C LEU A 43 6.26 -0.64 -12.28
N GLN A 44 6.78 0.05 -11.26
CA GLN A 44 8.01 0.82 -11.37
C GLN A 44 9.21 -0.08 -11.69
N GLY A 45 9.29 -1.28 -11.08
CA GLY A 45 10.33 -2.26 -11.39
C GLY A 45 10.24 -2.77 -12.83
N LYS A 46 9.03 -3.04 -13.34
CA LYS A 46 8.83 -3.42 -14.75
C LYS A 46 9.21 -2.32 -15.71
N GLU A 47 8.86 -1.07 -15.39
CA GLU A 47 9.23 0.09 -16.19
C GLU A 47 10.75 0.27 -16.25
N LEU A 48 11.45 0.13 -15.12
CA LEU A 48 12.90 0.17 -15.05
C LEU A 48 13.55 -0.94 -15.90
N LEU A 49 13.06 -2.18 -15.80
CA LEU A 49 13.58 -3.30 -16.60
C LEU A 49 13.32 -3.09 -18.10
N ASN A 50 12.14 -2.60 -18.47
CA ASN A 50 11.82 -2.29 -19.85
C ASN A 50 12.70 -1.17 -20.40
N ALA A 51 12.99 -0.14 -19.60
CA ALA A 51 13.90 0.93 -19.97
C ALA A 51 15.34 0.41 -20.14
N PHE A 52 15.79 -0.49 -19.26
CA PHE A 52 17.10 -1.14 -19.36
C PHE A 52 17.24 -1.95 -20.66
N VAL A 53 16.27 -2.81 -20.96
CA VAL A 53 16.26 -3.62 -22.20
C VAL A 53 16.28 -2.76 -23.46
N LYS A 54 15.67 -1.56 -23.41
CA LYS A 54 15.66 -0.61 -24.53
C LYS A 54 16.89 0.31 -24.58
N SER A 55 17.73 0.28 -23.55
CA SER A 55 18.92 1.11 -23.47
C SER A 55 20.14 0.34 -23.97
N ASP A 56 21.12 1.06 -24.52
CA ASP A 56 22.44 0.50 -24.85
C ASP A 56 23.38 0.48 -23.62
N LYS A 57 22.84 0.69 -22.42
CA LYS A 57 23.61 0.73 -21.16
C LYS A 57 23.83 -0.67 -20.63
N SER A 58 25.00 -0.94 -20.08
CA SER A 58 25.26 -2.20 -19.38
C SER A 58 24.65 -2.20 -17.97
N LEU A 59 24.46 -3.40 -17.41
CA LEU A 59 23.97 -3.55 -16.04
C LEU A 59 24.90 -2.85 -15.04
N ASP A 60 26.22 -2.99 -15.22
CA ASP A 60 27.23 -2.40 -14.33
C ASP A 60 27.18 -0.86 -14.36
N GLU A 61 26.98 -0.25 -15.53
CA GLU A 61 26.82 1.21 -15.67
C GLU A 61 25.58 1.72 -14.92
N ILE A 62 24.44 1.01 -15.04
CA ILE A 62 23.22 1.40 -14.33
C ILE A 62 23.39 1.22 -12.81
N LEU A 63 24.01 0.13 -12.37
CA LEU A 63 24.29 -0.10 -10.96
C LEU A 63 25.26 0.95 -10.41
N ALA A 64 26.29 1.34 -11.16
CA ALA A 64 27.20 2.42 -10.78
C ALA A 64 26.43 3.74 -10.62
N PHE A 65 25.59 4.08 -11.59
CA PHE A 65 24.71 5.26 -11.55
C PHE A 65 23.77 5.25 -10.35
N MET A 66 23.05 4.15 -10.10
CA MET A 66 22.09 4.03 -8.99
C MET A 66 22.78 4.04 -7.61
N ASN A 67 24.01 3.53 -7.52
CA ASN A 67 24.80 3.56 -6.28
C ASN A 67 25.47 4.93 -6.04
N GLY A 68 25.22 5.94 -6.88
CA GLY A 68 25.79 7.26 -6.72
C GLY A 68 27.30 7.31 -6.97
N LYS A 69 27.87 6.28 -7.60
CA LYS A 69 29.21 6.38 -8.19
C LYS A 69 29.05 7.21 -9.45
N LYS A 70 29.09 8.52 -9.27
CA LYS A 70 29.41 9.42 -10.36
C LYS A 70 30.81 9.06 -10.80
N ASP A 71 30.93 8.52 -12.01
CA ASP A 71 32.14 8.73 -12.79
C ASP A 71 32.13 10.20 -13.23
N ASP A 72 32.32 11.10 -12.24
CA ASP A 72 32.85 12.43 -12.50
C ASP A 72 34.32 12.18 -12.85
N GLU A 73 34.65 11.96 -14.13
CA GLU A 73 35.98 12.23 -14.71
C GLU A 73 36.02 11.85 -16.21
N ALA A 74 35.86 12.88 -17.08
CA ALA A 74 36.71 13.24 -18.23
C ALA A 74 35.93 14.02 -19.31
#